data_AF-A0A1R3L1Q2-F1
#
_entry.id   AF-A0A1R3L1Q2-F1
#
_cell.length_a   1.000
_cell.length_b   1.000
_cell.length_c   1.000
_cell.angle_alpha   90.00
_cell.angle_beta   90.00
_cell.angle_gamma   90.00
#
_symmetry.space_group_name_H-M   'P 1'
#
loop_
_entity.id
_entity.type
_entity.pdbx_description
1 polymer ?
#
loop_
_entity_poly.entity_id
_entity_poly.type
_entity_poly.pdbx_seq_one_letter_code
_entity_poly.pdbx_strand_id
1 'polypeptide(L)'
;MFLSQILHGFFYGISTPLLWAMIADVADYSEWKNNRRATAIIFSAMMVGLKVGLSIGSSLVSSIIGHYGYISSEGTENVIQPESVADGAQMLVSIFPAIPFFAACGLLMFYEINKKMETQIEQELKERRKKED
;
A
#
# COMPACT_ATOMS: atom_id res chain seq x y z
N MET A 1 21.12 6.98 -13.01
CA MET A 1 19.87 7.68 -12.62
C MET A 1 18.67 7.25 -13.48
N PHE A 2 18.70 7.42 -14.81
CA PHE A 2 17.57 7.09 -15.69
C PHE A 2 17.15 5.61 -15.67
N LEU A 3 18.10 4.67 -15.69
CA LEU A 3 17.78 3.24 -15.63
C LEU A 3 17.05 2.85 -14.33
N SER A 4 17.48 3.39 -13.19
CA SER A 4 16.82 3.17 -11.90
C SER A 4 15.39 3.69 -11.89
N GLN A 5 15.13 4.83 -12.53
CA GLN A 5 13.78 5.41 -12.63
C GLN A 5 12.89 4.61 -13.58
N ILE A 6 13.43 4.11 -14.69
CA ILE A 6 12.71 3.21 -15.61
C ILE A 6 12.32 1.91 -14.90
N LEU A 7 13.26 1.29 -14.20
CA LEU A 7 12.98 0.08 -13.41
C LEU A 7 11.93 0.35 -12.34
N HIS A 8 12.09 1.44 -11.57
CA HIS A 8 11.13 1.83 -10.55
C HIS A 8 9.71 2.00 -11.12
N GLY A 9 9.57 2.73 -12.23
CA GLY A 9 8.28 2.92 -12.90
C GLY A 9 7.66 1.61 -13.40
N PHE A 10 8.47 0.70 -13.95
CA PHE A 10 7.99 -0.61 -14.42
C PHE A 10 7.45 -1.47 -13.28
N PHE A 11 8.20 -1.61 -12.19
CA PHE A 11 7.77 -2.40 -11.03
C PHE A 11 6.56 -1.78 -10.33
N TYR A 12 6.56 -0.45 -10.14
CA TYR A 12 5.47 0.27 -9.49
C TYR A 12 4.16 0.21 -10.31
N GLY A 13 4.28 0.24 -11.64
CA GLY A 13 3.16 0.12 -12.57
C GLY A 13 2.47 -1.25 -12.50
N ILE A 14 3.21 -2.32 -12.19
CA ILE A 14 2.67 -3.68 -12.08
C ILE A 14 2.14 -3.95 -10.66
N SER A 15 2.82 -3.48 -9.62
CA SER A 15 2.42 -3.74 -8.24
C SER A 15 1.06 -3.13 -7.88
N THR A 16 0.77 -1.93 -8.41
CA THR A 16 -0.48 -1.22 -8.12
C THR A 16 -1.72 -2.02 -8.54
N PRO A 17 -1.89 -2.44 -9.82
CA PRO A 17 -3.06 -3.22 -10.23
C PRO A 17 -3.12 -4.60 -9.55
N LEU A 18 -1.98 -5.24 -9.26
CA LEU A 18 -1.95 -6.51 -8.53
C LEU A 18 -2.53 -6.36 -7.12
N LEU A 19 -2.17 -5.30 -6.40
CA LEU A 19 -2.70 -5.04 -5.06
C LEU A 19 -4.22 -4.89 -5.10
N TRP A 20 -4.75 -4.14 -6.08
CA TRP A 20 -6.19 -3.99 -6.29
C TRP A 20 -6.90 -5.30 -6.65
N ALA A 21 -6.28 -6.15 -7.46
CA ALA A 21 -6.81 -7.48 -7.75
C ALA A 21 -6.91 -8.34 -6.48
N MET A 22 -5.88 -8.35 -5.63
CA MET A 22 -5.90 -9.08 -4.36
C MET A 22 -7.03 -8.63 -3.43
N ILE A 23 -7.34 -7.32 -3.41
CA ILE A 23 -8.46 -6.80 -2.61
C ILE A 23 -9.80 -7.31 -3.14
N ALA A 24 -9.96 -7.41 -4.46
CA ALA A 24 -11.14 -8.02 -5.07
C ALA A 24 -11.25 -9.51 -4.70
N ASP A 25 -10.14 -10.26 -4.75
CA ASP A 25 -10.10 -11.67 -4.35
C ASP A 25 -10.54 -11.86 -2.88
N VAL A 26 -10.10 -10.97 -1.98
CA VAL A 26 -10.53 -10.97 -0.57
C VAL A 26 -12.03 -10.68 -0.44
N ALA A 27 -12.57 -9.80 -1.29
CA ALA A 27 -14.00 -9.51 -1.30
C ALA A 27 -14.83 -10.72 -1.74
N ASP A 28 -14.40 -11.42 -2.78
CA ASP A 28 -15.04 -12.65 -3.26
C ASP A 28 -14.90 -13.79 -2.23
N TYR A 29 -13.75 -13.90 -1.57
CA TYR A 29 -13.56 -14.85 -0.46
C TYR A 29 -14.52 -14.59 0.71
N SER A 30 -14.72 -13.31 1.08
CA SER A 30 -15.68 -12.94 2.11
C SER A 30 -17.13 -13.26 1.70
N GLU A 31 -17.51 -13.03 0.44
CA GLU A 31 -18.82 -13.40 -0.09
C GLU A 31 -19.03 -14.92 -0.02
N TRP A 32 -18.02 -15.69 -0.44
CA TRP A 32 -18.04 -17.15 -0.44
C TRP A 32 -18.24 -17.74 0.95
N LYS A 33 -17.53 -17.21 1.96
CA LYS A 33 -17.57 -17.67 3.36
C LYS A 33 -18.84 -17.23 4.10
N ASN A 34 -19.31 -16.00 3.86
CA ASN A 34 -20.39 -15.39 4.63
C ASN A 34 -21.75 -15.41 3.92
N ASN A 35 -21.84 -15.89 2.68
CA ASN A 35 -23.04 -15.85 1.82
C ASN A 35 -23.66 -14.44 1.71
N ARG A 36 -22.88 -13.39 1.94
CA ARG A 36 -23.33 -12.00 1.83
C ARG A 36 -22.25 -11.18 1.13
N ARG A 37 -22.65 -10.46 0.09
CA ARG A 37 -21.76 -9.58 -0.65
C ARG A 37 -21.40 -8.36 0.21
N ALA A 38 -20.13 -8.31 0.64
CA ALA A 38 -19.60 -7.26 1.51
C ALA A 38 -18.53 -6.40 0.80
N THR A 39 -18.50 -6.41 -0.54
CA THR A 39 -17.49 -5.71 -1.35
C THR A 39 -17.32 -4.25 -0.93
N ALA A 40 -18.41 -3.48 -0.79
CA ALA A 40 -18.34 -2.07 -0.42
C ALA A 40 -17.72 -1.84 0.98
N ILE A 41 -17.97 -2.74 1.93
CA ILE A 41 -17.42 -2.64 3.30
C ILE A 41 -15.92 -2.89 3.27
N ILE A 42 -15.47 -3.91 2.52
CA ILE A 42 -14.05 -4.27 2.38
C ILE A 42 -13.27 -3.15 1.70
N PHE A 43 -13.77 -2.62 0.59
CA PHE A 43 -13.16 -1.49 -0.09
C PHE A 43 -13.12 -0.22 0.79
N SER A 44 -14.17 0.03 1.57
CA SER A 44 -14.21 1.15 2.52
C SER A 44 -13.18 0.99 3.64
N ALA A 45 -13.09 -0.20 4.24
CA ALA A 45 -12.12 -0.50 5.29
C ALA A 45 -10.68 -0.33 4.78
N MET A 46 -10.39 -0.80 3.57
CA MET A 46 -9.10 -0.59 2.90
C MET A 46 -8.81 0.91 2.70
N MET A 47 -9.77 1.70 2.21
CA MET A 47 -9.58 3.14 2.02
C MET A 47 -9.28 3.88 3.32
N VAL A 48 -9.94 3.49 4.42
CA VAL A 48 -9.64 4.02 5.75
C VAL A 48 -8.22 3.65 6.16
N GLY A 49 -7.81 2.39 6.00
CA GLY A 49 -6.45 1.93 6.27
C GLY A 49 -5.40 2.71 5.48
N LEU A 50 -5.64 2.95 4.19
CA LEU A 50 -4.76 3.75 3.32
C LEU A 50 -4.63 5.19 3.82
N LYS A 51 -5.75 5.84 4.16
CA LYS A 51 -5.73 7.21 4.71
C LYS A 51 -4.96 7.30 6.02
N VAL A 52 -5.22 6.36 6.94
CA VAL A 52 -4.52 6.29 8.22
C VAL A 52 -3.01 6.07 7.99
N GLY A 53 -2.65 5.16 7.10
CA GLY A 53 -1.25 4.92 6.73
C GLY A 53 -0.56 6.16 6.16
N LEU A 54 -1.24 6.89 5.28
CA LEU A 54 -0.71 8.15 4.73
C LEU A 54 -0.56 9.24 5.80
N SER A 55 -1.52 9.36 6.74
CA SER A 55 -1.45 10.32 7.84
C SER A 55 -0.28 10.01 8.78
N ILE A 56 -0.14 8.75 9.20
CA ILE A 56 0.95 8.31 10.06
C ILE A 56 2.29 8.46 9.35
N GLY A 57 2.40 8.01 8.10
CA GLY A 57 3.61 8.11 7.29
C GLY A 57 4.05 9.55 7.10
N SER A 58 3.13 10.46 6.76
CA SER A 58 3.44 11.89 6.58
C SER A 58 3.91 12.53 7.90
N SER A 59 3.27 12.19 9.03
CA SER A 59 3.69 12.66 10.35
C SER A 59 5.09 12.17 10.73
N LEU A 60 5.39 10.89 10.45
CA LEU A 60 6.72 10.32 10.68
C LEU A 60 7.79 11.00 9.83
N VAL A 61 7.53 11.20 8.54
CA VAL A 61 8.46 11.89 7.63
C VAL A 61 8.78 13.31 8.14
N SER A 62 7.75 14.06 8.53
CA SER A 62 7.90 15.41 9.10
C SER A 62 8.69 15.40 10.42
N SER A 63 8.42 14.44 11.31
CA SER A 63 9.15 14.32 12.57
C SER A 63 10.61 13.93 12.37
N ILE A 64 10.90 13.02 11.43
CA ILE A 64 12.26 12.55 11.16
C ILE A 64 13.09 13.67 10.55
N ILE A 65 12.58 14.37 9.52
CA ILE A 65 13.34 15.46 8.89
C ILE A 65 13.60 16.62 9.88
N GLY A 66 12.66 16.89 10.78
CA GLY A 66 12.86 17.81 11.90
C GLY A 66 14.02 17.42 12.80
N HIS A 67 14.20 16.11 13.08
CA HIS A 67 15.34 15.61 13.85
C HIS A 67 16.69 15.78 13.15
N TYR A 68 16.70 15.76 11.81
CA TYR A 68 17.89 16.05 10.99
C TYR A 68 18.24 17.55 10.93
N GLY A 69 17.51 18.40 11.66
CA GLY A 69 17.78 19.85 11.73
C GLY A 69 17.12 20.64 10.62
N TYR A 70 16.00 20.14 10.07
CA TYR A 70 15.24 20.87 9.06
C TYR A 70 14.79 22.23 9.61
N ILE A 71 15.20 23.28 8.92
CA ILE A 71 14.81 24.65 9.25
C ILE A 71 13.61 25.00 8.37
N SER A 72 12.45 25.14 8.99
CA SER A 72 11.25 25.64 8.32
C SER A 72 11.44 27.11 7.98
N SER A 73 11.35 27.46 6.70
CA SER A 73 11.32 28.86 6.27
C SER A 73 10.00 29.51 6.73
N GLU A 74 10.06 30.38 7.72
CA GLU A 74 8.93 31.26 8.05
C GLU A 74 8.88 32.42 7.03
N GLY A 75 8.21 32.20 5.90
CA GLY A 75 8.00 33.23 4.87
C GLY A 75 8.88 33.09 3.62
N THR A 76 9.24 34.23 3.01
CA THR A 76 9.90 34.36 1.69
C THR A 76 11.44 34.45 1.77
N GLU A 77 12.06 34.01 2.87
CA GLU A 77 13.52 34.01 3.00
C GLU A 77 14.11 32.67 2.55
N ASN A 78 15.18 32.71 1.75
CA ASN A 78 15.91 31.52 1.37
C ASN A 78 16.75 31.04 2.56
N VAL A 79 16.25 30.06 3.30
CA VAL A 79 16.96 29.42 4.40
C VAL A 79 17.96 28.39 3.86
N ILE A 80 19.23 28.55 4.22
CA ILE A 80 20.29 27.57 3.91
C ILE A 80 20.12 26.37 4.85
N GLN A 81 19.79 25.22 4.29
CA GLN A 81 19.62 23.98 5.05
C GLN A 81 20.98 23.35 5.39
N PRO A 82 21.14 22.76 6.59
CA PRO A 82 22.33 22.00 6.92
C PRO A 82 22.45 20.73 6.06
N GLU A 83 23.69 20.29 5.82
CA GLU A 83 24.00 19.12 4.99
C GLU A 83 23.35 17.83 5.53
N SER A 84 23.17 17.74 6.86
CA SER A 84 22.46 16.65 7.53
C SER A 84 21.02 16.47 7.02
N VAL A 85 20.36 17.54 6.58
CA VAL A 85 18.99 17.47 6.05
C VAL A 85 18.97 16.76 4.70
N ALA A 86 20.02 16.93 3.88
CA ALA A 86 20.15 16.22 2.61
C ALA A 86 20.32 14.71 2.83
N ASP A 87 21.16 14.31 3.79
CA ASP A 87 21.32 12.92 4.19
C ASP A 87 20.02 12.32 4.73
N GLY A 88 19.31 13.07 5.59
CA GLY A 88 18.00 12.69 6.10
C GLY A 88 16.97 12.49 4.99
N ALA A 89 16.92 13.39 4.01
CA ALA A 89 16.05 13.27 2.85
C ALA A 89 16.38 12.04 1.99
N GLN A 90 17.67 11.75 1.78
CA GLN A 90 18.09 10.55 1.06
C GLN A 90 17.67 9.26 1.79
N MET A 91 17.78 9.22 3.12
CA MET A 91 17.30 8.10 3.94
C MET A 91 15.77 7.94 3.89
N LEU A 92 15.03 9.05 3.88
CA LEU A 92 13.56 9.07 3.80
C LEU A 92 13.00 8.57 2.47
N VAL A 93 13.79 8.63 1.39
CA VAL A 93 13.39 8.08 0.08
C VAL A 93 13.87 6.63 -0.11
N SER A 94 14.81 6.15 0.71
CA SER A 94 15.45 4.83 0.52
C SER A 94 15.17 3.84 1.65
N ILE A 95 15.77 4.03 2.83
CA ILE A 95 15.75 3.03 3.91
C ILE A 95 14.45 3.09 4.69
N PHE A 96 13.96 4.27 5.06
CA PHE A 96 12.77 4.38 5.90
C PHE A 96 11.50 3.80 5.23
N PRO A 97 11.24 4.00 3.92
CA PRO A 97 10.12 3.36 3.24
C PRO A 97 10.30 1.85 3.04
N ALA A 98 11.54 1.36 3.00
CA ALA A 98 11.81 -0.07 2.83
C ALA A 98 11.37 -0.89 4.05
N ILE A 99 11.44 -0.34 5.26
CA ILE A 99 11.05 -1.03 6.50
C ILE A 99 9.58 -1.48 6.47
N PRO A 100 8.58 -0.59 6.32
CA PRO A 100 7.18 -1.01 6.25
C PRO A 100 6.88 -1.84 4.99
N PHE A 101 7.63 -1.65 3.89
CA PHE A 101 7.50 -2.49 2.70
C PHE A 101 7.89 -3.95 2.99
N PHE A 102 9.03 -4.20 3.63
CA PHE A 102 9.43 -5.56 4.01
C PHE A 102 8.49 -6.16 5.06
N ALA A 103 7.96 -5.35 5.98
CA ALA A 103 6.91 -5.80 6.89
C ALA A 103 5.66 -6.26 6.13
N ALA A 104 5.22 -5.52 5.11
CA ALA A 104 4.10 -5.90 4.25
C ALA A 104 4.41 -7.19 3.46
N CYS A 105 5.62 -7.34 2.90
CA CYS A 105 6.05 -8.59 2.26
C CYS A 105 6.00 -9.77 3.24
N GLY A 106 6.37 -9.56 4.51
CA GLY A 106 6.25 -10.57 5.56
C GLY A 106 4.80 -10.96 5.83
N LEU A 107 3.88 -9.98 5.87
CA LEU A 107 2.45 -10.24 6.02
C LEU A 107 1.85 -10.99 4.82
N LEU A 108 2.35 -10.74 3.60
CA LEU A 108 1.93 -11.47 2.41
C LEU A 108 2.27 -12.96 2.47
N MET A 109 3.25 -13.40 3.27
CA MET A 109 3.51 -14.82 3.46
C MET A 109 2.36 -15.55 4.18
N PHE A 110 1.52 -14.81 4.92
CA PHE A 110 0.30 -15.35 5.55
C PHE A 110 -0.92 -15.23 4.64
N TYR A 111 -0.75 -14.80 3.38
CA TYR A 111 -1.84 -14.71 2.41
C TYR A 111 -2.20 -16.11 1.89
N GLU A 112 -3.38 -16.59 2.26
CA GLU A 112 -3.82 -17.96 1.96
C GLU A 112 -4.47 -18.12 0.57
N ILE A 113 -4.88 -17.01 -0.07
CA ILE A 113 -5.61 -17.05 -1.35
C ILE A 113 -4.62 -17.31 -2.48
N ASN A 114 -4.52 -18.57 -2.88
CA ASN A 114 -3.76 -18.99 -4.05
C ASN A 114 -4.68 -19.11 -5.29
N LYS A 115 -4.08 -19.25 -6.49
CA LYS A 115 -4.84 -19.33 -7.75
C LYS A 115 -5.86 -20.47 -7.79
N LYS A 116 -5.57 -21.58 -7.12
CA LYS A 116 -6.48 -22.74 -7.05
C LYS A 116 -7.73 -22.40 -6.24
N MET A 117 -7.54 -21.72 -5.11
CA MET A 117 -8.61 -21.25 -4.23
C MET A 117 -9.46 -20.17 -4.91
N GLU A 118 -8.83 -19.22 -5.59
CA GLU A 118 -9.53 -18.21 -6.40
C GLU A 118 -10.45 -18.86 -7.45
N THR A 119 -9.92 -19.83 -8.21
CA THR A 119 -10.70 -20.54 -9.25
C THR A 119 -11.88 -21.31 -8.65
N GLN A 120 -11.68 -21.93 -7.48
CA GLN A 120 -12.73 -22.65 -6.77
C GLN A 120 -13.85 -21.71 -6.31
N ILE A 121 -13.49 -20.57 -5.70
CA ILE A 121 -14.45 -19.56 -5.25
C ILE A 121 -15.29 -19.04 -6.42
N GLU A 122 -14.65 -18.74 -7.55
CA GLU A 122 -15.34 -18.25 -8.75
C GLU A 122 -16.36 -19.27 -9.30
N GLN A 123 -15.98 -20.54 -9.35
CA GLN A 123 -16.87 -21.63 -9.79
C GLN A 123 -18.05 -21.80 -8.85
N GLU A 124 -17.81 -21.89 -7.53
CA GLU A 124 -18.87 -22.08 -6.54
C GLU A 124 -19.84 -20.89 -6.49
N LEU A 125 -19.34 -19.65 -6.59
CA LEU A 125 -20.21 -18.47 -6.64
C LEU A 125 -21.06 -18.43 -7.92
N LYS A 126 -20.49 -18.81 -9.07
CA LYS A 126 -21.25 -18.94 -10.33
C LYS A 126 -22.35 -19.99 -10.23
N GLU A 127 -22.08 -21.13 -9.59
CA GLU A 127 -23.09 -22.18 -9.37
C GLU A 127 -24.21 -21.73 -8.42
N ARG A 128 -23.89 -21.01 -7.34
CA ARG A 128 -24.89 -20.48 -6.40
C ARG A 128 -25.82 -19.49 -7.10
N ARG A 129 -25.27 -18.55 -7.89
CA ARG A 129 -26.05 -17.56 -8.64
C ARG A 129 -27.01 -18.22 -9.64
N LYS A 130 -26.59 -19.30 -10.31
CA LYS A 130 -27.46 -20.07 -11.22
C LYS A 130 -28.61 -20.82 -10.54
N LYS A 131 -28.56 -21.03 -9.22
CA LYS A 131 -29.62 -21.72 -8.46
C LYS A 131 -30.62 -20.75 -7.83
N GLU A 132 -30.27 -19.47 -7.74
CA GLU A 132 -31.14 -18.41 -7.22
C GLU A 132 -32.03 -17.77 -8.31
N ASP A 133 -31.64 -17.93 -9.59
CA ASP A 133 -32.46 -17.64 -10.78
C ASP A 133 -33.34 -18.84 -11.19
#